data_AF-A0A081CJ97-F1
#
_entry.id   AF-A0A081CJ97-F1
#
_cell.length_a   1.000
_cell.length_b   1.000
_cell.length_c   1.000
_cell.angle_alpha   90.00
_cell.angle_beta   90.00
_cell.angle_gamma   90.00
#
_symmetry.space_group_name_H-M   'P 1'
#
loop_
_entity.id
_entity.type
_entity.pdbx_description
1 polymer ?
#
loop_
_entity_poly.entity_id
_entity_poly.type
_entity_poly.pdbx_seq_one_letter_code
_entity_poly.pdbx_strand_id
1 'polypeptide(L)'
;MATASDAVDFDLETVNNVEEAAYQDGYQQGFDHGALHGTFEGRELGREKGFELWEEVAFYRGLAKVWKECLEQAEAVGHASRKQSKQLQHLAGLEKLISFFPTTNTSDPSTDLRPTEPTEEAGEESEDTEAETTNDDDLAKLDMLALLEKIRAKYRLTCSVLGIAPQRAPSLAQIGRSRQDDDSENVARAESKSVLVAGKLVDPTQLKY
;
A
#
# COMPACT_ATOMS: atom_id res chain seq x y z
N MET A 1 57.72 10.80 -54.57
CA MET A 1 57.27 10.02 -53.41
C MET A 1 57.48 10.91 -52.19
N ALA A 2 56.45 11.66 -51.80
CA ALA A 2 56.49 12.55 -50.64
C ALA A 2 55.49 11.99 -49.64
N THR A 3 55.99 11.52 -48.50
CA THR A 3 55.19 11.03 -47.38
C THR A 3 54.56 12.25 -46.72
N ALA A 4 53.23 12.38 -46.88
CA ALA A 4 52.46 13.35 -46.11
C ALA A 4 52.67 13.04 -44.64
N SER A 5 53.30 13.99 -43.93
CA SER A 5 53.36 13.98 -42.48
C SER A 5 51.91 14.09 -42.01
N ASP A 6 51.37 13.00 -41.50
CA ASP A 6 50.08 12.95 -40.83
C ASP A 6 50.23 13.82 -39.58
N ALA A 7 49.89 15.10 -39.70
CA ALA A 7 49.91 16.03 -38.59
C ALA A 7 48.79 15.60 -37.66
N VAL A 8 49.17 14.87 -36.61
CA VAL A 8 48.28 14.54 -35.51
C VAL A 8 47.81 15.87 -34.93
N ASP A 9 46.57 16.24 -35.22
CA ASP A 9 45.87 17.38 -34.63
C ASP A 9 45.65 17.06 -33.16
N PHE A 10 46.66 17.36 -32.34
CA PHE A 10 46.69 17.05 -30.93
C PHE A 10 46.02 18.18 -30.16
N ASP A 11 44.78 17.94 -29.75
CA ASP A 11 44.01 18.90 -28.98
C ASP A 11 44.49 19.00 -27.52
N LEU A 12 45.35 19.99 -27.27
CA LEU A 12 45.88 20.32 -25.96
C LEU A 12 44.80 20.74 -24.96
N GLU A 13 43.66 21.27 -25.43
CA GLU A 13 42.54 21.65 -24.55
C GLU A 13 41.85 20.42 -23.98
N THR A 14 41.65 19.38 -24.80
CA THR A 14 41.15 18.09 -24.32
C THR A 14 42.05 17.50 -23.23
N VAL A 15 43.38 17.55 -23.40
CA VAL A 15 44.33 17.04 -22.39
C VAL A 15 44.30 17.85 -21.10
N ASN A 16 44.14 19.17 -21.20
CA ASN A 16 44.03 20.05 -20.05
C ASN A 16 42.71 19.86 -19.28
N ASN A 17 41.63 19.47 -19.98
CA ASN A 17 40.29 19.32 -19.41
C ASN A 17 39.93 17.86 -19.07
N VAL A 18 40.87 16.91 -19.13
CA VAL A 18 40.60 15.48 -18.86
C VAL A 18 39.96 15.25 -17.49
N GLU A 19 40.41 15.97 -16.46
CA GLU A 19 39.87 15.83 -15.11
C GLU A 19 38.41 16.31 -15.04
N GLU A 20 38.12 17.47 -15.60
CA GLU A 20 36.78 18.05 -15.65
C GLU A 20 35.83 17.16 -16.48
N ALA A 21 36.29 16.66 -17.63
CA ALA A 21 35.51 15.75 -18.46
C ALA A 21 35.22 14.43 -17.75
N ALA A 22 36.21 13.85 -17.05
CA ALA A 22 36.01 12.64 -16.26
C ALA A 22 35.08 12.87 -15.06
N TYR A 23 35.15 14.05 -14.42
CA TYR A 23 34.25 14.43 -13.34
C TYR A 23 32.81 14.56 -13.84
N GLN A 24 32.60 15.29 -14.94
CA GLN A 24 31.27 15.48 -15.54
C GLN A 24 30.68 14.16 -16.02
N ASP A 25 31.48 13.29 -16.64
CA ASP A 25 31.05 11.96 -17.08
C ASP A 25 30.66 11.08 -15.87
N GLY A 26 31.49 11.04 -14.83
CA GLY A 26 31.17 10.31 -13.60
C GLY A 26 29.94 10.86 -12.87
N TYR A 27 29.77 12.19 -12.84
CA TYR A 27 28.59 12.84 -12.27
C TYR A 27 27.33 12.49 -13.06
N GLN A 28 27.37 12.62 -14.38
CA GLN A 28 26.23 12.33 -15.25
C GLN A 28 25.81 10.86 -15.15
N GLN A 29 26.78 9.93 -15.18
CA GLN A 29 26.51 8.51 -14.99
C GLN A 29 25.92 8.21 -13.61
N GLY A 30 26.47 8.80 -12.56
CA GLY A 30 25.96 8.64 -11.20
C GLY A 30 24.55 9.20 -11.01
N PHE A 31 24.29 10.38 -11.61
CA PHE A 31 22.99 11.02 -11.60
C PHE A 31 21.94 10.20 -12.36
N ASP A 32 22.23 9.79 -13.59
CA ASP A 32 21.32 9.01 -14.42
C ASP A 32 21.00 7.66 -13.77
N HIS A 33 22.01 7.01 -13.20
CA HIS A 33 21.83 5.77 -12.47
C HIS A 33 21.00 5.96 -11.20
N GLY A 34 21.30 7.00 -10.41
CA GLY A 34 20.58 7.33 -9.19
C GLY A 34 19.13 7.70 -9.43
N ALA A 35 18.85 8.51 -10.46
CA ALA A 35 17.50 8.86 -10.88
C ALA A 35 16.72 7.61 -11.31
N LEU A 36 17.34 6.75 -12.12
CA LEU A 36 16.71 5.50 -12.55
C LEU A 36 16.42 4.57 -11.36
N HIS A 37 17.37 4.34 -10.46
CA HIS A 37 17.17 3.48 -9.30
C HIS A 37 16.16 4.06 -8.30
N GLY A 38 16.21 5.36 -8.03
CA GLY A 38 15.24 6.03 -7.17
C GLY A 38 13.81 5.92 -7.70
N THR A 39 13.60 6.02 -9.02
CA THR A 39 12.27 5.83 -9.61
C THR A 39 11.77 4.39 -9.49
N PHE A 40 12.62 3.39 -9.69
CA PHE A 40 12.24 1.98 -9.53
C PHE A 40 11.89 1.65 -8.08
N GLU A 41 12.77 2.02 -7.14
CA GLU A 41 12.58 1.77 -5.71
C GLU A 41 11.33 2.50 -5.19
N GLY A 42 11.14 3.77 -5.56
CA GLY A 42 9.97 4.55 -5.17
C GLY A 42 8.66 3.94 -5.68
N ARG A 43 8.64 3.44 -6.93
CA ARG A 43 7.46 2.75 -7.50
C ARG A 43 7.18 1.43 -6.80
N GLU A 44 8.22 0.66 -6.49
CA GLU A 44 8.07 -0.61 -5.77
C GLU A 44 7.52 -0.39 -4.36
N LEU A 45 8.13 0.52 -3.60
CA LEU A 45 7.70 0.87 -2.25
C LEU A 45 6.28 1.46 -2.25
N GLY A 46 5.97 2.34 -3.20
CA GLY A 46 4.63 2.92 -3.36
C GLY A 46 3.56 1.85 -3.61
N ARG A 47 3.88 0.84 -4.44
CA ARG A 47 2.99 -0.31 -4.68
C ARG A 47 2.77 -1.14 -3.41
N GLU A 48 3.84 -1.45 -2.68
CA GLU A 48 3.76 -2.24 -1.44
C GLU A 48 2.90 -1.52 -0.39
N LYS A 49 3.19 -0.23 -0.15
CA LYS A 49 2.46 0.57 0.83
C LYS A 49 1.03 0.85 0.39
N GLY A 50 0.80 1.11 -0.89
CA GLY A 50 -0.55 1.26 -1.44
C GLY A 50 -1.39 0.01 -1.21
N PHE A 51 -0.81 -1.18 -1.39
CA PHE A 51 -1.51 -2.45 -1.13
C PHE A 51 -1.82 -2.65 0.36
N GLU A 52 -0.88 -2.31 1.26
CA GLU A 52 -1.09 -2.37 2.72
C GLU A 52 -2.29 -1.50 3.16
N LEU A 53 -2.41 -0.29 2.61
CA LEU A 53 -3.54 0.60 2.90
C LEU A 53 -4.85 0.06 2.30
N TRP A 54 -4.82 -0.39 1.04
CA TRP A 54 -6.00 -0.92 0.36
C TRP A 54 -6.50 -2.23 0.96
N GLU A 55 -5.62 -3.06 1.51
CA GLU A 55 -6.02 -4.26 2.25
C GLU A 55 -6.93 -3.91 3.43
N GLU A 56 -6.54 -2.91 4.23
CA GLU A 56 -7.34 -2.45 5.36
C GLU A 56 -8.70 -1.89 4.90
N VAL A 57 -8.69 -1.05 3.86
CA VAL A 57 -9.91 -0.47 3.29
C VAL A 57 -10.83 -1.56 2.71
N ALA A 58 -10.26 -2.55 2.02
CA ALA A 58 -11.00 -3.66 1.44
C ALA A 58 -11.61 -4.57 2.51
N PHE A 59 -10.91 -4.80 3.62
CA PHE A 59 -11.45 -5.52 4.77
C PHE A 59 -12.71 -4.81 5.32
N TYR A 60 -12.65 -3.49 5.52
CA TYR A 60 -13.81 -2.71 5.96
C TYR A 60 -14.96 -2.76 4.96
N ARG A 61 -14.66 -2.65 3.67
CA ARG A 61 -15.66 -2.76 2.60
C ARG A 61 -16.33 -4.14 2.57
N GLY A 62 -15.54 -5.21 2.70
CA GLY A 62 -16.02 -6.58 2.71
C GLY A 62 -16.96 -6.83 3.89
N LEU A 63 -16.56 -6.40 5.10
CA LEU A 63 -17.40 -6.46 6.28
C LEU A 63 -18.70 -5.69 6.06
N ALA A 64 -18.62 -4.47 5.53
CA ALA A 64 -19.81 -3.65 5.31
C ALA A 64 -20.82 -4.32 4.39
N LYS A 65 -20.36 -4.89 3.27
CA LYS A 65 -21.19 -5.62 2.31
C LYS A 65 -21.85 -6.85 2.91
N VAL A 66 -21.09 -7.70 3.60
CA VAL A 66 -21.62 -8.93 4.20
C VAL A 66 -22.71 -8.61 5.23
N TRP A 67 -22.47 -7.63 6.11
CA TRP A 67 -23.48 -7.25 7.10
C TRP A 67 -24.70 -6.60 6.46
N LYS A 68 -24.51 -5.81 5.41
CA LYS A 68 -25.62 -5.21 4.66
C LYS A 68 -26.52 -6.30 4.06
N GLU A 69 -25.94 -7.28 3.38
CA GLU A 69 -26.67 -8.42 2.80
C GLU A 69 -27.40 -9.24 3.88
N CYS A 70 -26.74 -9.55 5.00
CA CYS A 70 -27.39 -10.26 6.12
C CYS A 70 -28.59 -9.50 6.69
N LEU A 71 -28.47 -8.17 6.83
CA LEU A 71 -29.57 -7.34 7.32
C LEU A 71 -30.70 -7.27 6.29
N GLU A 72 -30.42 -7.05 5.01
CA GLU A 72 -31.45 -7.02 3.96
C GLU A 72 -32.21 -8.35 3.86
N GLN A 73 -31.51 -9.49 4.00
CA GLN A 73 -32.15 -10.81 4.06
C GLN A 73 -33.06 -10.97 5.28
N ALA A 74 -32.64 -10.50 6.45
CA ALA A 74 -33.48 -10.55 7.65
C ALA A 74 -34.74 -9.67 7.52
N GLU A 75 -34.65 -8.53 6.82
CA GLU A 75 -35.79 -7.67 6.51
C GLU A 75 -36.81 -8.39 5.62
N ALA A 76 -36.35 -9.11 4.59
CA ALA A 76 -37.21 -9.87 3.68
C ALA A 76 -38.03 -10.97 4.37
N VAL A 77 -37.53 -11.50 5.50
CA VAL A 77 -38.22 -12.51 6.32
C VAL A 77 -39.18 -11.87 7.35
N GLY A 78 -39.33 -10.54 7.33
CA GLY A 78 -40.28 -9.80 8.18
C GLY A 78 -39.68 -9.22 9.47
N HIS A 79 -38.36 -9.22 9.63
CA HIS A 79 -37.67 -8.67 10.81
C HIS A 79 -37.26 -7.20 10.66
N ALA A 80 -38.06 -6.39 9.96
CA ALA A 80 -37.81 -4.95 9.78
C ALA A 80 -37.85 -4.20 11.12
N SER A 81 -36.69 -3.73 11.60
CA SER A 81 -36.57 -2.99 12.86
C SER A 81 -35.99 -1.59 12.67
N ARG A 82 -36.42 -0.62 13.50
CA ARG A 82 -35.79 0.72 13.55
C ARG A 82 -34.27 0.62 13.83
N LYS A 83 -33.84 -0.41 14.57
CA LYS A 83 -32.41 -0.69 14.82
C LYS A 83 -31.67 -1.06 13.53
N GLN A 84 -32.29 -1.90 12.70
CA GLN A 84 -31.73 -2.37 11.44
C GLN A 84 -31.60 -1.25 10.41
N SER A 85 -32.63 -0.39 10.30
CA SER A 85 -32.55 0.81 9.46
C SER A 85 -31.37 1.71 9.84
N LYS A 86 -31.12 1.89 11.14
CA LYS A 86 -29.93 2.62 11.63
C LYS A 86 -28.63 1.88 11.25
N GLN A 87 -28.57 0.56 11.44
CA GLN A 87 -27.39 -0.24 11.05
C GLN A 87 -27.07 -0.08 9.55
N LEU A 88 -28.07 -0.17 8.68
CA LEU A 88 -27.94 0.03 7.23
C LEU A 88 -27.46 1.45 6.89
N GLN A 89 -27.95 2.48 7.58
CA GLN A 89 -27.48 3.86 7.36
C GLN A 89 -26.00 4.03 7.73
N HIS A 90 -25.55 3.40 8.82
CA HIS A 90 -24.15 3.44 9.23
C HIS A 90 -23.25 2.71 8.22
N LEU A 91 -23.69 1.55 7.72
CA LEU A 91 -23.02 0.76 6.69
C LEU A 91 -22.91 1.55 5.37
N ALA A 92 -24.01 2.14 4.89
CA ALA A 92 -24.02 2.96 3.68
C ALA A 92 -23.07 4.16 3.79
N GLY A 93 -23.02 4.82 4.95
CA GLY A 93 -22.06 5.90 5.19
C GLY A 93 -20.59 5.44 5.19
N LEU A 94 -20.31 4.21 5.62
CA LEU A 94 -18.97 3.62 5.52
C LEU A 94 -18.61 3.30 4.07
N GLU A 95 -19.53 2.69 3.31
CA GLU A 95 -19.34 2.42 1.88
C GLU A 95 -19.08 3.71 1.09
N LYS A 96 -19.80 4.79 1.42
CA LYS A 96 -19.62 6.11 0.81
C LYS A 96 -18.22 6.66 1.05
N LEU A 97 -17.71 6.64 2.28
CA LEU A 97 -16.34 7.09 2.55
C LEU A 97 -15.31 6.27 1.75
N ILE A 98 -15.52 4.96 1.67
CA ILE A 98 -14.64 4.06 0.93
C ILE A 98 -14.67 4.35 -0.58
N SER A 99 -15.79 4.78 -1.15
CA SER A 99 -15.86 5.08 -2.60
C SER A 99 -15.02 6.28 -3.03
N PHE A 100 -14.68 7.18 -2.10
CA PHE A 100 -13.76 8.28 -2.36
C PHE A 100 -12.29 7.89 -2.22
N PHE A 101 -11.99 6.68 -1.75
CA PHE A 101 -10.60 6.26 -1.58
C PHE A 101 -9.92 6.03 -2.94
N PRO A 102 -8.75 6.64 -3.22
CA PRO A 102 -8.14 6.60 -4.55
C PRO A 102 -7.81 5.18 -5.00
N THR A 103 -8.27 4.81 -6.20
CA THR A 103 -8.03 3.48 -6.81
C THR A 103 -6.89 3.47 -7.81
N THR A 104 -6.50 4.64 -8.31
CA THR A 104 -5.44 4.83 -9.29
C THR A 104 -4.40 5.77 -8.72
N ASN A 105 -3.13 5.47 -8.97
CA ASN A 105 -2.04 6.40 -8.68
C ASN A 105 -2.07 7.51 -9.73
N THR A 106 -2.59 8.68 -9.37
CA THR A 106 -2.47 9.89 -10.21
C THR A 106 -1.02 10.36 -10.11
N SER A 107 -0.17 9.79 -10.97
CA SER A 107 1.19 10.28 -11.12
C SER A 107 1.12 11.57 -11.91
N ASP A 108 1.50 12.67 -11.28
CA ASP A 108 1.85 13.88 -12.02
C ASP A 108 3.07 13.54 -12.88
N PRO A 109 3.01 13.68 -14.22
CA PRO A 109 4.17 13.45 -15.08
C PRO A 109 5.39 14.30 -14.68
N SER A 110 5.21 15.42 -13.97
CA SER A 110 6.30 16.25 -13.44
C SER A 110 7.15 15.56 -12.36
N THR A 111 6.68 14.45 -11.77
CA THR A 111 7.44 13.67 -10.77
C THR A 111 8.32 12.58 -11.37
N ASP A 112 8.21 12.34 -12.69
CA ASP A 112 9.11 11.42 -13.39
C ASP A 112 10.44 12.14 -13.61
N LEU A 113 11.46 11.83 -12.79
CA LEU A 113 12.84 12.37 -12.89
C LEU A 113 13.57 11.95 -14.19
N ARG A 114 12.83 11.42 -15.17
CA ARG A 114 13.37 11.11 -16.48
C ARG A 114 13.75 12.44 -17.13
N PRO A 115 14.95 12.57 -17.74
CA PRO A 115 15.27 13.75 -18.53
C PRO A 115 14.23 13.86 -19.65
N THR A 116 13.27 14.75 -19.48
CA THR A 116 12.34 15.17 -20.52
C THR A 116 12.85 16.49 -21.04
N GLU A 117 13.01 16.58 -22.35
CA GLU A 117 13.32 17.85 -23.01
C GLU A 117 12.26 18.89 -22.63
N PRO A 118 12.64 20.18 -22.50
CA PRO A 118 11.75 21.21 -22.01
C PRO A 118 10.59 21.40 -22.99
N THR A 119 9.42 20.87 -22.62
CA THR A 119 8.15 21.21 -23.27
C THR A 119 7.49 22.28 -22.43
N GLU A 120 7.41 23.47 -23.01
CA GLU A 120 6.65 24.59 -22.50
C GLU A 120 5.17 24.18 -22.41
N GLU A 121 4.57 24.20 -21.21
CA GLU A 121 3.12 24.29 -21.10
C GLU A 121 2.69 25.48 -20.24
N ALA A 122 1.79 26.24 -20.87
CA ALA A 122 1.19 27.46 -20.41
C ALA A 122 0.15 27.19 -19.32
N GLY A 123 -0.10 28.24 -18.52
CA GLY A 123 -0.96 28.17 -17.35
C GLY A 123 -2.44 27.97 -17.64
N GLU A 124 -3.19 27.75 -16.56
CA GLU A 124 -4.59 28.12 -16.45
C GLU A 124 -4.93 28.32 -14.96
N GLU A 125 -5.11 29.57 -14.57
CA GLU A 125 -5.93 29.95 -13.41
C GLU A 125 -7.40 29.81 -13.82
N SER A 126 -8.25 29.25 -12.96
CA SER A 126 -9.70 29.53 -13.05
C SER A 126 -10.42 29.37 -11.71
N GLU A 127 -10.78 30.54 -11.19
CA GLU A 127 -11.96 30.99 -10.44
C GLU A 127 -13.02 29.99 -9.91
N ASP A 128 -13.32 30.22 -8.64
CA ASP A 128 -14.59 30.15 -7.90
C ASP A 128 -15.87 29.70 -8.63
N THR A 129 -16.55 28.71 -8.06
CA THR A 129 -18.02 28.62 -8.08
C THR A 129 -18.50 27.95 -6.80
N GLU A 130 -19.12 28.74 -5.93
CA GLU A 130 -19.88 28.27 -4.77
C GLU A 130 -21.19 27.61 -5.25
N ALA A 131 -21.35 26.32 -4.97
CA ALA A 131 -22.64 25.63 -5.03
C ALA A 131 -22.73 24.64 -3.86
N GLU A 132 -23.88 24.55 -3.21
CA GLU A 132 -24.09 23.72 -2.03
C GLU A 132 -24.02 22.20 -2.33
N THR A 133 -22.82 21.63 -2.21
CA THR A 133 -22.50 20.18 -2.22
C THR A 133 -21.52 19.82 -1.10
N THR A 134 -21.60 20.56 0.01
CA THR A 134 -20.61 20.80 1.08
C THR A 134 -20.04 19.61 1.87
N ASN A 135 -20.27 18.35 1.47
CA ASN A 135 -19.63 17.20 2.16
C ASN A 135 -18.95 16.22 1.20
N ASP A 136 -19.41 16.10 -0.04
CA ASP A 136 -18.87 15.13 -0.99
C ASP A 136 -17.65 15.69 -1.73
N ASP A 137 -17.71 16.96 -2.12
CA ASP A 137 -16.56 17.67 -2.71
C ASP A 137 -15.42 17.83 -1.70
N ASP A 138 -15.76 18.06 -0.43
CA ASP A 138 -14.79 18.12 0.67
C ASP A 138 -14.14 16.77 0.96
N LEU A 139 -14.85 15.66 0.71
CA LEU A 139 -14.31 14.31 0.84
C LEU A 139 -13.38 13.96 -0.33
N ALA A 140 -13.71 14.40 -1.54
CA ALA A 140 -12.89 14.18 -2.73
C ALA A 140 -11.57 14.97 -2.71
N LYS A 141 -11.58 16.16 -2.08
CA LYS A 141 -10.39 17.00 -1.90
C LYS A 141 -9.49 16.55 -0.75
N LEU A 142 -9.92 15.58 0.05
CA LEU A 142 -9.20 15.17 1.25
C LEU A 142 -7.97 14.32 0.89
N ASP A 143 -6.88 14.52 1.64
CA ASP A 143 -5.71 13.64 1.54
C ASP A 143 -6.08 12.17 1.84
N MET A 144 -5.41 11.24 1.17
CA MET A 144 -5.64 9.80 1.26
C MET A 144 -5.58 9.32 2.73
N LEU A 145 -4.60 9.79 3.50
CA LEU A 145 -4.44 9.37 4.90
C LEU A 145 -5.53 9.94 5.79
N ALA A 146 -5.92 11.20 5.57
CA ALA A 146 -7.04 11.81 6.27
C ALA A 146 -8.36 11.08 5.99
N LEU A 147 -8.57 10.64 4.74
CA LEU A 147 -9.73 9.84 4.37
C LEU A 147 -9.69 8.46 5.04
N LEU A 148 -8.53 7.82 5.11
CA LEU A 148 -8.35 6.55 5.82
C LEU A 148 -8.71 6.66 7.30
N GLU A 149 -8.30 7.73 7.97
CA GLU A 149 -8.66 7.97 9.36
C GLU A 149 -10.18 8.13 9.56
N LYS A 150 -10.84 8.86 8.65
CA LYS A 150 -12.31 8.98 8.65
C LYS A 150 -12.97 7.62 8.44
N ILE A 151 -12.46 6.78 7.53
CA ILE A 151 -12.94 5.41 7.31
C ILE A 151 -12.78 4.58 8.60
N ARG A 152 -11.60 4.58 9.24
CA ARG A 152 -11.35 3.86 10.52
C ARG A 152 -12.28 4.32 11.64
N ALA A 153 -12.53 5.62 11.76
CA ALA A 153 -13.46 6.15 12.75
C ALA A 153 -14.89 5.70 12.47
N LYS A 154 -15.34 5.78 11.21
CA LYS A 154 -16.66 5.30 10.80
C LYS A 154 -16.81 3.80 11.01
N TYR A 155 -15.78 3.00 10.70
CA TYR A 155 -15.75 1.56 10.92
C TYR A 155 -15.95 1.19 12.39
N ARG A 156 -15.22 1.84 13.31
CA ARG A 156 -15.41 1.60 14.75
C ARG A 156 -16.83 1.90 15.20
N LEU A 157 -17.41 2.99 14.69
CA LEU A 157 -18.79 3.35 14.95
C LEU A 157 -19.78 2.34 14.37
N THR A 158 -19.57 1.86 13.14
CA THR A 158 -20.43 0.82 12.53
C THR A 158 -20.38 -0.47 13.32
N CYS A 159 -19.20 -0.90 13.78
CA CYS A 159 -19.03 -2.07 14.63
C CYS A 159 -19.80 -1.94 15.96
N SER A 160 -19.74 -0.77 16.61
CA SER A 160 -20.52 -0.49 17.81
C SER A 160 -22.03 -0.59 17.57
N VAL A 161 -22.53 -0.09 16.42
CA VAL A 161 -23.95 -0.14 16.06
C VAL A 161 -24.41 -1.55 15.65
N LEU A 162 -23.51 -2.35 15.07
CA LEU A 162 -23.74 -3.77 14.76
C LEU A 162 -23.63 -4.66 16.01
N GLY A 163 -22.99 -4.18 17.08
CA GLY A 163 -22.74 -4.96 18.30
C GLY A 163 -21.58 -5.95 18.17
N ILE A 164 -20.66 -5.69 17.25
CA ILE A 164 -19.45 -6.51 17.03
C ILE A 164 -18.21 -5.76 17.53
N ALA A 165 -17.23 -6.49 18.04
CA ALA A 165 -15.94 -5.92 18.39
C ALA A 165 -15.19 -5.51 17.10
N PRO A 166 -14.60 -4.30 17.03
CA PRO A 166 -13.81 -3.91 15.87
C PRO A 166 -12.56 -4.79 15.78
N GLN A 167 -12.38 -5.46 14.65
CA GLN A 167 -11.18 -6.22 14.35
C GLN A 167 -10.21 -5.36 13.56
N ARG A 168 -8.93 -5.46 13.87
CA ARG A 168 -7.89 -4.88 13.01
C ARG A 168 -7.79 -5.78 11.77
N ALA A 169 -7.69 -5.18 10.59
CA ALA A 169 -7.39 -5.95 9.38
C ALA A 169 -6.09 -6.73 9.63
N PRO A 170 -6.09 -8.08 9.57
CA PRO A 170 -4.85 -8.84 9.58
C PRO A 170 -4.09 -8.47 8.30
N SER A 171 -2.77 -8.25 8.38
CA SER A 171 -2.02 -8.06 7.15
C SER A 171 -1.98 -9.37 6.37
N LEU A 172 -2.00 -9.32 5.04
CA LEU A 172 -2.01 -10.52 4.20
C LEU A 172 -0.77 -11.39 4.48
N ALA A 173 0.33 -10.71 4.83
CA ALA A 173 1.58 -11.31 5.27
C ALA A 173 1.45 -12.11 6.60
N GLN A 174 0.51 -11.76 7.47
CA GLN A 174 0.20 -12.51 8.70
C GLN A 174 -0.75 -13.69 8.42
N ILE A 175 -1.72 -13.51 7.52
CA ILE A 175 -2.68 -14.58 7.13
C ILE A 175 -1.95 -15.76 6.46
N GLY A 176 -0.90 -15.47 5.68
CA GLY A 176 -0.04 -16.52 5.10
C GLY A 176 0.75 -17.31 6.14
N ARG A 177 1.19 -16.67 7.23
CA ARG A 177 1.97 -17.31 8.31
C ARG A 177 1.11 -18.17 9.22
N SER A 178 -0.07 -17.71 9.60
CA SER A 178 -0.99 -18.50 10.45
C SER A 178 -1.44 -19.80 9.78
N ARG A 179 -1.55 -19.84 8.45
CA ARG A 179 -1.85 -21.07 7.71
C ARG A 179 -0.67 -22.05 7.63
N GLN A 180 0.56 -21.56 7.79
CA GLN A 180 1.79 -22.36 7.73
C GLN A 180 2.18 -22.91 9.12
N ASP A 181 1.82 -22.20 10.19
CA ASP A 181 1.96 -22.67 11.57
C ASP A 181 0.91 -23.73 11.94
N ASP A 182 -0.33 -23.64 11.43
CA ASP A 182 -1.41 -24.60 11.73
C ASP A 182 -1.15 -26.01 11.13
N ASP A 183 -0.50 -26.08 9.95
CA ASP A 183 -0.05 -27.35 9.36
C ASP A 183 1.17 -27.94 10.10
N SER A 184 1.99 -27.12 10.76
CA SER A 184 3.14 -27.60 11.55
C SER A 184 2.74 -28.08 12.96
N GLU A 185 1.75 -27.45 13.60
CA GLU A 185 1.26 -27.86 14.93
C GLU A 185 0.42 -29.15 14.89
N ASN A 186 -0.29 -29.42 13.79
CA ASN A 186 -1.14 -30.61 13.68
C ASN A 186 -0.33 -31.90 13.42
N VAL A 187 0.87 -31.81 12.83
CA VAL A 187 1.80 -32.94 12.67
C VAL A 187 2.57 -33.21 13.97
N ALA A 188 2.88 -32.17 14.77
CA ALA A 188 3.65 -32.30 16.00
C ALA A 188 2.86 -32.87 17.20
N ARG A 189 1.52 -32.90 17.13
CA ARG A 189 0.68 -33.43 18.22
C ARG A 189 0.54 -34.96 18.22
N ALA A 190 1.04 -35.63 17.19
CA ALA A 190 1.20 -37.07 17.18
C ALA A 190 2.56 -37.47 17.79
N GLU A 191 2.49 -37.91 19.06
CA GLU A 191 3.47 -38.77 19.74
C GLU A 191 4.83 -38.16 20.15
N SER A 192 4.89 -37.50 21.31
CA SER A 192 6.09 -37.50 22.18
C SER A 192 5.71 -37.12 23.61
N LYS A 193 5.35 -38.10 24.45
CA LYS A 193 5.14 -37.88 25.91
C LYS A 193 6.50 -37.96 26.63
N SER A 194 7.31 -36.90 26.57
CA SER A 194 8.56 -36.80 27.34
C SER A 194 8.28 -36.57 28.83
N VAL A 195 9.02 -37.23 29.72
CA VAL A 195 8.92 -37.07 31.18
C VAL A 195 10.23 -36.54 31.74
N LEU A 196 10.15 -35.61 32.70
CA LEU A 196 11.31 -34.99 33.35
C LEU A 196 11.84 -35.91 34.46
N VAL A 197 13.08 -36.39 34.31
CA VAL A 197 13.78 -37.20 35.33
C VAL A 197 15.14 -36.58 35.62
N ALA A 198 15.40 -36.26 36.89
CA ALA A 198 16.67 -35.67 37.36
C ALA A 198 17.12 -34.41 36.56
N GLY A 199 16.17 -33.57 36.15
CA GLY A 199 16.45 -32.31 35.44
C GLY A 199 16.74 -32.46 33.94
N LYS A 200 16.61 -33.68 33.37
CA LYS A 200 16.67 -33.91 31.93
C LYS A 200 15.31 -34.43 31.43
N LEU A 201 14.85 -33.89 30.31
CA LEU A 201 13.71 -34.43 29.57
C LEU A 201 14.14 -35.71 28.89
N VAL A 202 13.50 -36.83 29.25
CA VAL A 202 13.81 -38.14 28.67
C VAL A 202 12.52 -38.76 28.16
N ASP A 203 12.58 -39.36 26.98
CA ASP A 203 11.49 -40.15 26.42
C ASP A 203 11.45 -41.51 27.13
N PRO A 204 10.36 -41.82 27.88
CA PRO A 204 10.24 -43.07 28.62
C PRO A 204 10.26 -44.32 27.74
N THR A 205 10.00 -44.20 26.43
CA THR A 205 10.03 -45.34 25.49
C THR A 205 11.44 -45.78 25.11
N GLN A 206 12.46 -44.96 25.38
CA GLN A 206 13.87 -45.26 25.08
C GLN A 206 14.64 -45.87 26.26
N LEU A 207 14.04 -45.93 27.45
CA LEU A 207 14.64 -46.60 28.61
C LEU A 207 14.41 -48.12 28.52
N LYS A 208 15.41 -48.84 27.99
CA LYS A 208 15.50 -50.30 28.16
C LYS A 208 16.06 -50.60 29.55
N TYR A 209 15.26 -51.26 30.39
CA TYR A 209 15.72 -51.90 31.62
C TYR A 209 16.47 -53.20 31.30
#